data_AF-A0A0U3PCQ5-F1
#
_entry.id   AF-A0A0U3PCQ5-F1
#
_cell.length_a   1.000
_cell.length_b   1.000
_cell.length_c   1.000
_cell.angle_alpha   90.00
_cell.angle_beta   90.00
_cell.angle_gamma   90.00
#
_symmetry.space_group_name_H-M   'P 1'
#
loop_
_entity.id
_entity.type
_entity.pdbx_description
1 polymer ?
#
loop_
_entity_poly.entity_id
_entity_poly.type
_entity_poly.pdbx_seq_one_letter_code
_entity_poly.pdbx_strand_id
1 'polypeptide(L)'
;MRKMTKKNKVLAAAGALALVAGGGGAAYAYWTTTGDGSGSAANSNGGGTVALTAQFSQGLTPGNSVPVEYYAENETASGTRVFSVSPTVSITLAAGVTGTCDTTWFTPTAPVVAGGVAVAAGATALVSTGDLTFADSATVDQSACKGATVTLTLESDK
;
A
#
# COMPACT_ATOMS: atom_id res chain seq x y z
N MET A 1 -34.78 32.33 86.58
CA MET A 1 -34.36 31.55 85.40
C MET A 1 -35.56 30.79 84.85
N ARG A 2 -36.06 31.18 83.68
CA ARG A 2 -37.34 30.68 83.13
C ARG A 2 -37.15 29.25 82.61
N LYS A 3 -37.82 28.27 83.22
CA LYS A 3 -37.73 26.86 82.81
C LYS A 3 -38.35 26.67 81.42
N MET A 4 -37.51 26.39 80.44
CA MET A 4 -37.93 26.05 79.08
C MET A 4 -38.68 24.71 79.10
N THR A 5 -39.95 24.72 78.70
CA THR A 5 -40.77 23.52 78.58
C THR A 5 -40.30 22.68 77.38
N LYS A 6 -40.41 21.35 77.47
CA LYS A 6 -39.84 20.37 76.51
C LYS A 6 -40.22 20.64 75.04
N LYS A 7 -41.33 21.34 74.79
CA LYS A 7 -41.80 21.72 73.44
C LYS A 7 -40.89 22.74 72.74
N ASN A 8 -40.24 23.64 73.48
CA ASN A 8 -39.40 24.70 72.89
C ASN A 8 -38.00 24.22 72.49
N LYS A 9 -37.55 23.07 72.98
CA LYS A 9 -36.27 22.46 72.56
C LYS A 9 -36.39 21.79 71.19
N VAL A 10 -37.57 21.23 70.88
CA VAL A 10 -37.84 20.56 69.60
C VAL A 10 -37.97 21.59 68.48
N LEU A 11 -38.59 22.75 68.74
CA LEU A 11 -38.73 23.82 67.75
C LEU A 11 -37.39 24.50 67.39
N ALA A 12 -36.47 24.63 68.35
CA ALA A 12 -35.12 25.15 68.08
C ALA A 12 -34.27 24.15 67.26
N ALA A 13 -34.40 22.84 67.52
CA ALA A 13 -33.74 21.80 66.74
C ALA A 13 -34.34 21.65 65.33
N ALA A 14 -35.67 21.78 65.19
CA ALA A 14 -36.35 21.74 63.91
C ALA A 14 -36.04 22.98 63.04
N GLY A 15 -35.91 24.17 63.64
CA GLY A 15 -35.51 25.38 62.94
C GLY A 15 -34.07 25.35 62.44
N ALA A 16 -33.14 24.80 63.22
CA ALA A 16 -31.74 24.62 62.81
C ALA A 16 -31.58 23.56 61.70
N LEU A 17 -32.36 22.47 61.75
CA LEU A 17 -32.39 21.46 60.69
C LEU A 17 -33.08 21.95 59.41
N ALA A 18 -34.11 22.80 59.52
CA ALA A 18 -34.78 23.39 58.37
C ALA A 18 -33.94 24.46 57.67
N LEU A 19 -33.05 25.16 58.38
CA LEU A 19 -32.11 26.12 57.79
C LEU A 19 -30.90 25.43 57.12
N VAL A 20 -30.44 24.28 57.63
CA VAL A 20 -29.39 23.47 56.96
C VAL A 20 -29.94 22.76 55.71
N ALA A 21 -31.24 22.45 55.67
CA ALA A 21 -31.90 21.95 54.47
C ALA A 21 -32.25 23.06 53.44
N GLY A 22 -32.32 24.32 53.88
CA GLY A 22 -32.76 25.46 53.07
C GLY A 22 -31.67 26.45 52.64
N GLY A 23 -30.44 26.32 53.12
CA GLY A 23 -29.37 27.29 52.82
C GLY A 23 -27.97 26.70 52.92
N GLY A 24 -27.37 26.44 51.75
CA GLY A 24 -25.93 26.55 51.55
C GLY A 24 -25.06 25.35 51.92
N GLY A 25 -24.43 24.77 50.90
CA GLY A 25 -23.01 24.44 51.02
C GLY A 25 -22.67 23.00 51.40
N ALA A 26 -23.10 22.04 50.59
CA ALA A 26 -22.18 20.97 50.19
C ALA A 26 -22.49 20.61 48.74
N ALA A 27 -22.23 21.55 47.84
CA ALA A 27 -21.80 21.13 46.51
C ALA A 27 -20.53 20.32 46.74
N TYR A 28 -20.65 18.99 46.87
CA TYR A 28 -19.60 18.13 46.38
C TYR A 28 -19.60 18.37 44.88
N ALA A 29 -18.87 19.40 44.46
CA ALA A 29 -18.25 19.37 43.17
C ALA A 29 -17.41 18.08 43.20
N TYR A 30 -17.99 16.98 42.71
CA TYR A 30 -17.17 16.05 41.96
C TYR A 30 -16.41 16.96 41.01
N TRP A 31 -15.11 17.12 41.22
CA TRP A 31 -14.25 17.75 40.25
C TRP A 31 -14.39 16.88 39.00
N THR A 32 -15.35 17.20 38.15
CA THR A 32 -15.49 16.60 36.84
C THR A 32 -14.27 17.06 36.08
N THR A 33 -13.22 16.23 36.10
CA THR A 33 -12.10 16.38 35.19
C THR A 33 -12.62 15.89 33.84
N THR A 34 -13.39 16.74 33.16
CA THR A 34 -13.71 16.54 31.76
C THR A 34 -12.50 17.01 30.98
N GLY A 35 -11.68 16.07 30.55
CA GLY A 35 -10.56 16.34 29.66
C GLY A 35 -10.97 15.97 28.24
N ASP A 36 -11.02 16.96 27.35
CA ASP A 36 -11.11 16.72 25.91
C ASP A 36 -9.68 16.60 25.36
N GLY A 37 -9.37 15.45 24.78
CA GLY A 37 -8.10 15.19 24.12
C GLY A 37 -8.33 15.00 22.63
N SER A 38 -7.73 15.84 21.80
CA SER A 38 -7.61 15.60 20.37
C SER A 38 -6.19 15.18 20.02
N GLY A 39 -6.06 14.09 19.27
CA GLY A 39 -4.81 13.65 18.67
C GLY A 39 -4.92 13.81 17.16
N SER A 40 -3.97 14.52 16.56
CA SER A 40 -3.86 14.61 15.11
C SER A 40 -2.45 14.16 14.73
N ALA A 41 -2.37 13.23 13.78
CA ALA A 41 -1.14 12.81 13.16
C ALA A 41 -1.32 12.91 11.64
N ALA A 42 -0.39 13.57 10.97
CA ALA A 42 -0.29 13.48 9.53
C ALA A 42 0.40 12.16 9.18
N ASN A 43 -0.27 11.33 8.37
CA ASN A 43 0.40 10.19 7.75
C ASN A 43 1.43 10.70 6.73
N SER A 44 2.47 9.90 6.48
CA SER A 44 3.41 10.18 5.39
C SER A 44 2.67 10.37 4.07
N ASN A 45 3.17 11.24 3.20
CA ASN A 45 2.69 11.40 1.83
C ASN A 45 2.75 10.10 1.00
N GLY A 46 3.43 9.05 1.51
CA GLY A 46 3.60 7.78 0.81
C GLY A 46 4.49 7.91 -0.43
N GLY A 47 4.66 6.81 -1.15
CA GLY A 47 5.44 6.75 -2.39
C GLY A 47 6.84 6.16 -2.19
N GLY A 48 6.91 4.84 -2.08
CA GLY A 48 8.17 4.11 -2.30
C GLY A 48 8.29 3.75 -3.77
N THR A 49 9.43 4.03 -4.39
CA THR A 49 9.76 3.50 -5.72
C THR A 49 10.23 2.06 -5.58
N VAL A 50 9.80 1.19 -6.48
CA VAL A 50 10.34 -0.17 -6.61
C VAL A 50 11.18 -0.27 -7.88
N ALA A 51 12.26 -1.03 -7.82
CA ALA A 51 12.97 -1.47 -9.01
C ALA A 51 12.29 -2.74 -9.55
N LEU A 52 11.92 -2.74 -10.83
CA LEU A 52 11.25 -3.86 -11.47
C LEU A 52 12.24 -4.64 -12.34
N THR A 53 12.19 -5.96 -12.26
CA THR A 53 13.03 -6.85 -13.07
C THR A 53 12.19 -7.95 -13.71
N ALA A 54 12.43 -8.24 -14.99
CA ALA A 54 11.87 -9.41 -15.68
C ALA A 54 12.97 -10.48 -15.84
N GLN A 55 12.63 -11.74 -15.58
CA GLN A 55 13.50 -12.89 -15.79
C GLN A 55 12.81 -13.90 -16.70
N PHE A 56 13.51 -14.38 -17.71
CA PHE A 56 13.02 -15.40 -18.64
C PHE A 56 14.17 -16.17 -19.27
N SER A 57 13.91 -17.41 -19.68
CA SER A 57 14.91 -18.24 -20.35
C SER A 57 15.23 -17.74 -21.75
N GLN A 58 16.48 -17.94 -22.17
CA GLN A 58 16.87 -17.78 -23.58
C GLN A 58 16.18 -18.83 -24.46
N GLY A 59 16.30 -18.66 -25.78
CA GLY A 59 15.81 -19.64 -26.76
C GLY A 59 14.43 -19.32 -27.34
N LEU A 60 14.03 -18.05 -27.33
CA LEU A 60 12.86 -17.58 -28.08
C LEU A 60 13.05 -17.88 -29.58
N THR A 61 12.10 -18.56 -30.19
CA THR A 61 12.06 -18.85 -31.63
C THR A 61 10.69 -18.45 -32.19
N PRO A 62 10.59 -18.15 -33.50
CA PRO A 62 9.29 -17.89 -34.12
C PRO A 62 8.28 -19.00 -33.80
N GLY A 63 7.08 -18.59 -33.39
CA GLY A 63 5.97 -19.49 -33.05
C GLY A 63 6.01 -20.07 -31.64
N ASN A 64 6.97 -19.67 -30.80
CA ASN A 64 7.11 -20.15 -29.42
C ASN A 64 6.94 -19.01 -28.40
N SER A 65 6.70 -19.41 -27.15
CA SER A 65 6.61 -18.53 -25.99
C SER A 65 7.53 -19.04 -24.87
N VAL A 66 8.04 -18.12 -24.05
CA VAL A 66 8.76 -18.46 -22.82
C VAL A 66 8.09 -17.82 -21.62
N PRO A 67 8.10 -18.49 -20.46
CA PRO A 67 7.60 -17.89 -19.23
C PRO A 67 8.51 -16.75 -18.78
N VAL A 68 7.88 -15.70 -18.26
CA VAL A 68 8.50 -14.51 -17.70
C VAL A 68 8.07 -14.38 -16.24
N GLU A 69 9.04 -14.19 -15.36
CA GLU A 69 8.83 -13.86 -13.95
C GLU A 69 9.12 -12.37 -13.73
N TYR A 70 8.18 -11.66 -13.10
CA TYR A 70 8.31 -10.25 -12.79
C TYR A 70 8.55 -10.04 -11.31
N TYR A 71 9.66 -9.41 -10.96
CA TYR A 71 10.07 -9.12 -9.59
C TYR A 71 10.02 -7.62 -9.31
N ALA A 72 9.74 -7.27 -8.07
CA ALA A 72 9.83 -5.92 -7.55
C ALA A 72 10.74 -5.91 -6.32
N GLU A 73 11.74 -5.04 -6.34
CA GLU A 73 12.64 -4.76 -5.22
C GLU A 73 12.29 -3.41 -4.62
N ASN A 74 12.06 -3.41 -3.31
CA ASN A 74 11.75 -2.21 -2.56
C ASN A 74 12.94 -1.80 -1.70
N GLU A 75 13.76 -0.88 -2.21
CA GLU A 75 14.92 -0.35 -1.47
C GLU A 75 14.54 0.70 -0.42
N THR A 76 13.25 1.01 -0.26
CA THR A 76 12.80 2.03 0.69
C THR A 76 12.67 1.50 2.12
N ALA A 77 12.62 2.41 3.09
CA ALA A 77 12.49 2.08 4.51
C ALA A 77 11.07 1.66 4.94
N SER A 78 10.10 1.66 4.01
CA SER A 78 8.70 1.30 4.28
C SER A 78 8.19 0.29 3.26
N GLY A 79 7.26 -0.58 3.66
CA GLY A 79 6.60 -1.49 2.72
C GLY A 79 5.80 -0.75 1.65
N THR A 80 5.73 -1.31 0.45
CA THR A 80 4.95 -0.79 -0.68
C THR A 80 4.13 -1.91 -1.34
N ARG A 81 3.25 -1.55 -2.28
CA ARG A 81 2.44 -2.49 -3.05
C ARG A 81 2.55 -2.22 -4.55
N VAL A 82 2.64 -3.28 -5.33
CA VAL A 82 2.67 -3.23 -6.81
C VAL A 82 1.37 -3.82 -7.35
N PHE A 83 0.66 -3.07 -8.20
CA PHE A 83 -0.65 -3.44 -8.73
C PHE A 83 -0.62 -3.88 -10.19
N SER A 84 0.18 -3.21 -11.01
CA SER A 84 0.41 -3.56 -12.41
C SER A 84 1.88 -3.45 -12.76
N VAL A 85 2.30 -4.20 -13.78
CA VAL A 85 3.56 -3.98 -14.49
C VAL A 85 3.26 -3.96 -15.99
N SER A 86 3.79 -2.94 -16.65
CA SER A 86 3.65 -2.69 -18.08
C SER A 86 5.01 -2.92 -18.76
N PRO A 87 5.23 -4.10 -19.37
CA PRO A 87 6.45 -4.40 -20.10
C PRO A 87 6.45 -3.79 -21.50
N THR A 88 7.56 -3.17 -21.89
CA THR A 88 7.84 -2.66 -23.25
C THR A 88 9.03 -3.41 -23.83
N VAL A 89 8.89 -3.90 -25.07
CA VAL A 89 9.94 -4.65 -25.75
C VAL A 89 10.90 -3.72 -26.49
N SER A 90 12.19 -3.98 -26.35
CA SER A 90 13.24 -3.46 -27.22
C SER A 90 14.16 -4.58 -27.70
N ILE A 91 14.78 -4.39 -28.87
CA ILE A 91 15.62 -5.40 -29.51
C ILE A 91 16.95 -4.80 -29.92
N THR A 92 18.03 -5.51 -29.61
CA THR A 92 19.37 -5.24 -30.11
C THR A 92 19.81 -6.38 -31.01
N LEU A 93 20.11 -6.08 -32.28
CA LEU A 93 20.58 -7.10 -33.23
C LEU A 93 21.95 -7.64 -32.84
N ALA A 94 22.22 -8.89 -33.21
CA ALA A 94 23.55 -9.46 -33.06
C ALA A 94 24.58 -8.71 -33.93
N ALA A 95 25.83 -8.68 -33.46
CA ALA A 95 26.91 -8.02 -34.19
C ALA A 95 27.06 -8.59 -35.61
N GLY A 96 27.09 -7.71 -36.61
CA GLY A 96 27.24 -8.08 -38.01
C GLY A 96 25.96 -8.57 -38.70
N VAL A 97 24.81 -8.63 -38.01
CA VAL A 97 23.52 -8.94 -38.64
C VAL A 97 22.94 -7.69 -39.30
N THR A 98 22.48 -7.86 -40.54
CA THR A 98 21.76 -6.83 -41.31
C THR A 98 20.30 -7.23 -41.46
N GLY A 99 19.38 -6.25 -41.44
CA GLY A 99 17.94 -6.49 -41.57
C GLY A 99 17.17 -5.88 -40.39
N THR A 100 15.94 -6.34 -40.20
CA THR A 100 15.05 -5.85 -39.13
C THR A 100 14.53 -7.03 -38.32
N CYS A 101 14.64 -6.92 -36.99
CA CYS A 101 13.89 -7.76 -36.07
C CYS A 101 12.87 -6.86 -35.38
N ASP A 102 11.60 -6.99 -35.79
CA ASP A 102 10.54 -6.06 -35.39
C ASP A 102 10.08 -6.38 -33.96
N THR A 103 9.98 -5.35 -33.11
CA THR A 103 9.50 -5.49 -31.74
C THR A 103 8.04 -5.91 -31.67
N THR A 104 7.24 -5.62 -32.70
CA THR A 104 5.82 -6.01 -32.79
C THR A 104 5.62 -7.52 -32.92
N TRP A 105 6.65 -8.29 -33.26
CA TRP A 105 6.59 -9.75 -33.25
C TRP A 105 6.67 -10.33 -31.83
N PHE A 106 6.99 -9.52 -30.83
CA PHE A 106 7.19 -9.94 -29.45
C PHE A 106 6.07 -9.38 -28.59
N THR A 107 5.25 -10.25 -28.02
CA THR A 107 4.12 -9.86 -27.18
C THR A 107 4.36 -10.34 -25.75
N PRO A 108 4.77 -9.44 -24.83
CA PRO A 108 4.84 -9.75 -23.41
C PRO A 108 3.45 -9.67 -22.78
N THR A 109 3.18 -10.57 -21.83
CA THR A 109 1.99 -10.50 -20.99
C THR A 109 2.20 -9.46 -19.91
N ALA A 110 1.37 -8.42 -19.87
CA ALA A 110 1.37 -7.42 -18.81
C ALA A 110 0.63 -7.96 -17.58
N PRO A 111 1.30 -8.17 -16.43
CA PRO A 111 0.62 -8.67 -15.25
C PRO A 111 -0.20 -7.59 -14.55
N VAL A 112 -1.42 -7.94 -14.19
CA VAL A 112 -2.30 -7.17 -13.30
C VAL A 112 -2.62 -8.05 -12.09
N VAL A 113 -2.28 -7.58 -10.90
CA VAL A 113 -2.45 -8.36 -9.67
C VAL A 113 -3.58 -7.77 -8.84
N ALA A 114 -4.70 -8.49 -8.77
CA ALA A 114 -5.83 -8.10 -7.93
C ALA A 114 -5.41 -7.99 -6.45
N GLY A 115 -5.59 -6.81 -5.86
CA GLY A 115 -5.19 -6.51 -4.48
C GLY A 115 -3.71 -6.14 -4.29
N GLY A 116 -2.91 -6.22 -5.35
CA GLY A 116 -1.49 -5.88 -5.37
C GLY A 116 -0.60 -6.80 -4.54
N VAL A 117 0.68 -6.89 -4.93
CA VAL A 117 1.69 -7.64 -4.17
C VAL A 117 2.38 -6.71 -3.19
N ALA A 118 2.39 -7.09 -1.91
CA ALA A 118 3.13 -6.37 -0.89
C ALA A 118 4.62 -6.69 -0.99
N VAL A 119 5.45 -5.65 -1.06
CA VAL A 119 6.91 -5.74 -1.05
C VAL A 119 7.40 -5.07 0.23
N ALA A 120 7.94 -5.87 1.15
CA ALA A 120 8.47 -5.36 2.42
C ALA A 120 9.67 -4.42 2.18
N ALA A 121 9.98 -3.58 3.16
CA ALA A 121 11.15 -2.71 3.11
C ALA A 121 12.45 -3.54 2.97
N GLY A 122 13.31 -3.17 2.03
CA GLY A 122 14.56 -3.86 1.72
C GLY A 122 14.39 -5.27 1.15
N ALA A 123 13.22 -5.62 0.63
CA ALA A 123 12.93 -6.97 0.13
C ALA A 123 12.64 -6.98 -1.38
N THR A 124 12.87 -8.15 -1.98
CA THR A 124 12.47 -8.47 -3.35
C THR A 124 11.32 -9.48 -3.31
N ALA A 125 10.27 -9.23 -4.07
CA ALA A 125 9.11 -10.12 -4.17
C ALA A 125 8.79 -10.45 -5.63
N LEU A 126 8.36 -11.69 -5.87
CA LEU A 126 7.74 -12.07 -7.14
C LEU A 126 6.35 -11.43 -7.20
N VAL A 127 6.14 -10.57 -8.20
CA VAL A 127 4.88 -9.85 -8.41
C VAL A 127 3.90 -10.72 -9.18
N SER A 128 4.35 -11.31 -10.29
CA SER A 128 3.52 -12.16 -11.15
C SER A 128 4.39 -12.97 -12.10
N THR A 129 3.77 -13.95 -12.73
CA THR A 129 4.28 -14.62 -13.94
C THR A 129 3.46 -14.19 -15.15
N GLY A 130 4.03 -14.37 -16.34
CA GLY A 130 3.38 -14.17 -17.63
C GLY A 130 4.20 -14.85 -18.73
N ASP A 131 3.87 -14.59 -19.99
CA ASP A 131 4.63 -15.14 -21.13
C ASP A 131 5.14 -14.03 -22.04
N LEU A 132 6.29 -14.28 -22.67
CA LEU A 132 6.79 -13.54 -23.83
C LEU A 132 6.65 -14.41 -25.07
N THR A 133 5.77 -14.00 -25.98
CA THR A 133 5.47 -14.75 -27.22
C THR A 133 6.20 -14.14 -28.41
N PHE A 134 6.81 -14.98 -29.25
CA PHE A 134 7.36 -14.59 -30.55
C PHE A 134 6.43 -15.09 -31.67
N ALA A 135 5.71 -14.18 -32.32
CA ALA A 135 4.86 -14.51 -33.44
C ALA A 135 5.68 -15.01 -34.64
N ASP A 136 5.22 -16.11 -35.23
CA ASP A 136 5.74 -16.61 -36.52
C ASP A 136 5.09 -15.87 -37.68
N SER A 137 5.87 -15.54 -38.71
CA SER A 137 5.39 -14.90 -39.93
C SER A 137 5.60 -15.78 -41.15
N ALA A 138 4.50 -16.16 -41.81
CA ALA A 138 4.55 -16.91 -43.05
C ALA A 138 4.98 -16.07 -44.27
N THR A 139 5.06 -14.75 -44.14
CA THR A 139 5.27 -13.81 -45.26
C THR A 139 6.50 -12.94 -45.12
N VAL A 140 7.14 -12.92 -43.95
CA VAL A 140 8.32 -12.10 -43.65
C VAL A 140 9.42 -12.99 -43.11
N ASP A 141 10.64 -12.82 -43.63
CA ASP A 141 11.81 -13.52 -43.09
C ASP A 141 12.23 -12.90 -41.75
N GLN A 142 12.13 -13.69 -40.68
CA GLN A 142 12.49 -13.31 -39.32
C GLN A 142 13.93 -13.74 -38.96
N SER A 143 14.75 -14.16 -39.93
CA SER A 143 16.12 -14.64 -39.72
C SER A 143 17.05 -13.61 -39.06
N ALA A 144 16.79 -12.32 -39.25
CA ALA A 144 17.53 -11.23 -38.60
C ALA A 144 17.36 -11.21 -37.07
N CYS A 145 16.33 -11.85 -36.52
CA CYS A 145 16.16 -12.01 -35.08
C CYS A 145 17.10 -13.06 -34.46
N LYS A 146 17.79 -13.85 -35.27
CA LYS A 146 18.66 -14.91 -34.77
C LYS A 146 19.86 -14.31 -34.01
N GLY A 147 19.93 -14.62 -32.71
CA GLY A 147 20.96 -14.08 -31.82
C GLY A 147 20.72 -12.64 -31.37
N ALA A 148 19.60 -12.02 -31.76
CA ALA A 148 19.21 -10.71 -31.23
C ALA A 148 18.89 -10.82 -29.74
N THR A 149 19.20 -9.75 -28.99
CA THR A 149 18.87 -9.64 -27.57
C THR A 149 17.54 -8.91 -27.41
N VAL A 150 16.56 -9.60 -26.82
CA VAL A 150 15.26 -9.02 -26.46
C VAL A 150 15.32 -8.52 -25.03
N THR A 151 14.95 -7.26 -24.81
CA THR A 151 14.93 -6.62 -23.49
C THR A 151 13.53 -6.13 -23.16
N LEU A 152 13.06 -6.40 -21.95
CA LEU A 152 11.81 -5.88 -21.41
C LEU A 152 12.11 -4.71 -20.46
N THR A 153 11.66 -3.52 -20.83
CA THR A 153 11.65 -2.36 -19.93
C THR A 153 10.32 -2.35 -19.19
N LEU A 154 10.34 -2.23 -17.86
CA LEU A 154 9.16 -2.38 -17.01
C LEU A 154 8.79 -1.06 -16.36
N GLU A 155 7.49 -0.74 -16.36
CA GLU A 155 6.92 0.36 -15.60
C GLU A 155 5.79 -0.16 -14.71
N SER A 156 5.63 0.36 -13.50
CA SER A 156 4.45 0.08 -12.67
C SER A 156 3.55 1.31 -12.61
N ASP A 157 2.25 1.11 -12.83
CA ASP A 157 1.27 2.18 -12.60
C ASP A 157 0.98 2.33 -11.10
N LYS A 158 0.62 3.54 -10.70
CA LYS A 158 0.28 3.90 -9.31
C LYS A 158 -1.17 3.57 -8.98
#